data_AF-A0AAV7DWA0-F1
#
_entry.id   AF-A0AAV7DWA0-F1
#
_cell.length_a   1.000
_cell.length_b   1.000
_cell.length_c   1.000
_cell.angle_alpha   90.00
_cell.angle_beta   90.00
_cell.angle_gamma   90.00
#
_symmetry.space_group_name_H-M   'P 1'
#
loop_
_entity.id
_entity.type
_entity.pdbx_description
1 polymer ?
#
loop_
_entity_poly.entity_id
_entity_poly.type
_entity_poly.pdbx_seq_one_letter_code
_entity_poly.pdbx_strand_id
1 'polypeptide(L)'
;MGPLSYSGAMGRCMTRNLLAPPLLQPALRTTHLSFRGRLLAIPAEKGPLFKIGCKFRTSQDNKSRQVDKKIVIPDKAPSVSEDGDGDKGIDSKLQKSSGIPYLGFLKKGSRKVLAVLSNLPLAIGEMFTIAGLMALGTVIDQGEAPAYYFEKYPEDNPVFGFFTWKWVLALGFDHMYSSPIFLGMLALLAASLMACTYTTQIPLVRVARRWSFLHSADPIRKLEFADSLPKAAVQDLGVILSGAGYEVFSKGPSLYAFKGLASRFAPIGVHLAMLLIMGGATLTAAGSFRGSVTVPQGLNFVVGDVLGPSGFLSTPTEAFNTEVHVNQFYMDYYDTGEVSQFHSDLSLFDLDGKEIMRKMISVNDPLRYGGITIYQTDWSISALQVVKDGEGPFNLAMAPLQLSGDKKLFGTFLPLGDPNSSDVKGISMLARDLQSVVLYDQEGKFAGIRRPNSKLPIEIDGVKIVIEDAIGSTGLDLKTDPGVPIVYAGFGALMLTTCISFLSHSQVWALQDGTAVVVGGKSNRAKIEFSNEMDRLLNNVPEIVSFNDSTQGMSSQSETTNITFPE
;
A
#
# COMPACT_ATOMS: atom_id res chain seq x y z
N MET A 1 28.46 40.16 30.73
CA MET A 1 28.36 41.61 31.02
C MET A 1 29.49 42.31 30.27
N GLY A 2 29.17 43.32 29.45
CA GLY A 2 30.13 44.18 28.75
C GLY A 2 30.20 43.97 27.23
N PRO A 3 30.26 45.04 26.40
CA PRO A 3 29.33 45.20 25.25
C PRO A 3 29.98 45.74 23.94
N LEU A 4 29.12 46.08 22.95
CA LEU A 4 29.33 46.97 21.77
C LEU A 4 30.10 46.33 20.57
N SER A 5 29.81 46.58 19.28
CA SER A 5 29.02 47.61 18.60
C SER A 5 28.68 47.22 17.14
N TYR A 6 27.53 47.71 16.66
CA TYR A 6 27.11 48.17 15.32
C TYR A 6 27.95 47.87 14.06
N SER A 7 27.28 47.46 12.97
CA SER A 7 26.93 48.37 11.85
C SER A 7 26.16 47.64 10.74
N GLY A 8 25.11 48.28 10.22
CA GLY A 8 24.32 47.79 9.08
C GLY A 8 24.82 48.35 7.74
N ALA A 9 24.57 47.60 6.66
CA ALA A 9 24.51 48.14 5.31
C ALA A 9 23.56 47.28 4.46
N MET A 10 22.59 47.96 3.85
CA MET A 10 21.62 47.45 2.89
C MET A 10 22.26 46.92 1.60
N GLY A 11 21.58 45.95 0.98
CA GLY A 11 21.41 45.93 -0.48
C GLY A 11 21.95 44.71 -1.20
N ARG A 12 21.06 43.76 -1.53
CA ARG A 12 20.60 43.47 -2.91
C ARG A 12 19.98 42.07 -2.96
N CYS A 13 18.72 42.08 -3.38
CA CYS A 13 17.97 40.91 -3.82
C CYS A 13 18.64 40.32 -5.07
N MET A 14 19.07 39.06 -5.01
CA MET A 14 19.29 38.24 -6.19
C MET A 14 18.74 36.84 -5.92
N THR A 15 17.67 36.55 -6.65
CA THR A 15 17.08 35.24 -6.85
C THR A 15 18.13 34.27 -7.41
N ARG A 16 18.44 33.20 -6.66
CA ARG A 16 19.20 32.05 -7.16
C ARG A 16 18.28 30.84 -7.22
N ASN A 17 18.03 30.42 -8.45
CA ASN A 17 17.32 29.20 -8.84
C ASN A 17 17.96 27.97 -8.19
N LEU A 18 17.16 27.20 -7.44
CA LEU A 18 17.48 25.81 -7.12
C LEU A 18 17.23 24.95 -8.37
N LEU A 19 18.31 24.39 -8.90
CA LEU A 19 18.31 23.33 -9.91
C LEU A 19 17.86 22.02 -9.25
N ALA A 20 16.72 21.49 -9.69
CA ALA A 20 16.29 20.11 -9.44
C ALA A 20 16.86 19.17 -10.53
N PRO A 21 17.23 17.92 -10.19
CA PRO A 21 17.75 16.96 -11.17
C PRO A 21 16.63 16.38 -12.06
N PRO A 22 16.97 15.89 -13.28
CA PRO A 22 15.98 15.56 -14.30
C PRO A 22 15.34 14.17 -14.07
N LEU A 23 14.01 14.14 -14.03
CA LEU A 23 13.21 12.91 -14.11
C LEU A 23 13.07 12.48 -15.58
N LEU A 24 13.28 11.19 -15.83
CA LEU A 24 13.03 10.52 -17.09
C LEU A 24 11.60 10.76 -17.59
N GLN A 25 11.46 11.25 -18.82
CA GLN A 25 10.21 11.21 -19.59
C GLN A 25 10.16 9.92 -20.43
N PRO A 26 9.04 9.19 -20.50
CA PRO A 26 8.81 8.24 -21.57
C PRO A 26 8.22 8.98 -22.79
N ALA A 27 8.86 8.79 -23.93
CA ALA A 27 8.44 9.31 -25.23
C ALA A 27 7.16 8.59 -25.73
N LEU A 28 6.09 9.36 -25.95
CA LEU A 28 4.94 8.93 -26.76
C LEU A 28 4.93 9.74 -28.06
N ARG A 29 5.26 9.07 -29.17
CA ARG A 29 5.18 9.61 -30.54
C ARG A 29 3.72 9.96 -30.87
N THR A 30 3.46 11.22 -31.19
CA THR A 30 2.23 11.68 -31.83
C THR A 30 2.42 11.75 -33.35
N THR A 31 1.72 10.88 -34.09
CA THR A 31 1.60 10.99 -35.55
C THR A 31 0.45 11.92 -35.91
N HIS A 32 0.76 13.04 -36.56
CA HIS A 32 -0.19 13.93 -37.23
C HIS A 32 -0.85 13.24 -38.43
N LEU A 33 -2.18 13.36 -38.58
CA LEU A 33 -2.87 13.09 -39.84
C LEU A 33 -3.61 14.34 -40.33
N SER A 34 -3.22 14.79 -41.52
CA SER A 34 -3.85 15.85 -42.31
C SER A 34 -5.06 15.29 -43.09
N PHE A 35 -6.17 16.03 -43.13
CA PHE A 35 -7.32 15.71 -43.98
C PHE A 35 -7.42 16.70 -45.15
N ARG A 36 -7.39 16.19 -46.38
CA ARG A 36 -7.61 16.91 -47.64
C ARG A 36 -9.05 16.65 -48.10
N GLY A 37 -9.84 17.70 -48.25
CA GLY A 37 -11.25 17.61 -48.67
C GLY A 37 -11.41 17.33 -50.17
N ARG A 38 -12.45 16.57 -50.53
CA ARG A 38 -13.01 16.50 -51.89
C ARG A 38 -14.52 16.58 -51.80
N LEU A 39 -15.07 17.67 -52.36
CA LEU A 39 -16.50 17.90 -52.55
C LEU A 39 -16.98 17.10 -53.78
N LEU A 40 -18.09 16.38 -53.65
CA LEU A 40 -18.94 15.97 -54.77
C LEU A 40 -20.39 16.30 -54.38
N ALA A 41 -21.06 17.06 -55.26
CA ALA A 41 -22.37 17.66 -55.06
C ALA A 41 -23.47 16.81 -55.72
N ILE A 42 -24.59 16.57 -55.02
CA ILE A 42 -25.91 16.11 -55.52
C ILE A 42 -27.01 16.72 -54.57
N PRO A 43 -28.22 17.08 -55.05
CA PRO A 43 -28.93 18.27 -54.57
C PRO A 43 -29.98 18.06 -53.46
N ALA A 44 -30.46 19.22 -52.99
CA ALA A 44 -31.33 19.54 -51.87
C ALA A 44 -32.62 18.71 -51.69
N GLU A 45 -32.89 18.31 -50.45
CA GLU A 45 -34.06 18.78 -49.69
C GLU A 45 -33.95 18.42 -48.18
N LYS A 46 -34.30 19.39 -47.33
CA LYS A 46 -34.59 19.31 -45.87
C LYS A 46 -33.42 19.15 -44.87
N GLY A 47 -32.98 20.31 -44.33
CA GLY A 47 -32.52 20.58 -42.95
C GLY A 47 -31.16 19.98 -42.48
N PRO A 48 -30.18 20.79 -41.99
CA PRO A 48 -28.89 20.23 -41.61
C PRO A 48 -28.90 19.70 -40.18
N LEU A 49 -28.58 18.42 -40.01
CA LEU A 49 -28.20 17.79 -38.75
C LEU A 49 -26.73 17.37 -38.89
N PHE A 50 -25.82 18.11 -38.24
CA PHE A 50 -24.38 17.81 -38.32
C PHE A 50 -24.06 16.53 -37.54
N LYS A 51 -23.63 15.48 -38.26
CA LYS A 51 -23.02 14.26 -37.69
C LYS A 51 -21.52 14.29 -37.96
N ILE A 52 -20.70 14.24 -36.92
CA ILE A 52 -19.27 13.90 -37.01
C ILE A 52 -19.11 12.54 -36.32
N GLY A 53 -18.72 11.52 -37.08
CA GLY A 53 -18.47 10.17 -36.57
C GLY A 53 -16.99 9.83 -36.60
N CYS A 54 -16.41 9.49 -35.45
CA CYS A 54 -15.10 8.86 -35.36
C CYS A 54 -15.26 7.34 -35.20
N LYS A 55 -14.62 6.56 -36.08
CA LYS A 55 -14.56 5.09 -36.01
C LYS A 55 -13.28 4.68 -35.30
N PHE A 56 -13.39 3.93 -34.21
CA PHE A 56 -12.27 3.17 -33.63
C PHE A 56 -12.50 1.67 -33.89
N ARG A 57 -11.45 0.96 -34.32
CA ARG A 57 -11.45 -0.48 -34.60
C ARG A 57 -10.50 -1.16 -33.62
N THR A 58 -10.99 -2.16 -32.89
CA THR A 58 -10.18 -3.25 -32.33
C THR A 58 -10.90 -4.58 -32.48
N SER A 59 -10.08 -5.63 -32.54
CA SER A 59 -10.34 -6.98 -33.06
C SER A 59 -11.14 -7.88 -32.13
N GLN A 60 -11.94 -8.77 -32.73
CA GLN A 60 -12.51 -10.01 -32.17
C GLN A 60 -13.35 -9.90 -30.89
N ASP A 61 -14.64 -9.62 -31.02
CA ASP A 61 -15.70 -10.64 -30.86
C ASP A 61 -17.05 -10.09 -31.38
N ASN A 62 -17.88 -10.97 -31.91
CA ASN A 62 -18.92 -10.64 -32.89
C ASN A 62 -20.30 -10.46 -32.21
N LYS A 63 -20.69 -9.21 -31.89
CA LYS A 63 -22.09 -8.73 -31.73
C LYS A 63 -22.12 -7.22 -31.49
N SER A 64 -22.47 -6.43 -32.51
CA SER A 64 -22.69 -4.99 -32.39
C SER A 64 -24.04 -4.70 -31.71
N ARG A 65 -24.04 -4.34 -30.42
CA ARG A 65 -25.15 -3.63 -29.79
C ARG A 65 -24.95 -2.14 -29.98
N GLN A 66 -25.84 -1.52 -30.75
CA GLN A 66 -25.96 -0.08 -30.86
C GLN A 66 -26.56 0.44 -29.54
N VAL A 67 -25.78 1.17 -28.76
CA VAL A 67 -26.28 1.84 -27.55
C VAL A 67 -26.51 3.30 -27.92
N ASP A 68 -27.76 3.64 -28.21
CA ASP A 68 -28.22 5.02 -28.32
C ASP A 68 -28.27 5.62 -26.91
N LYS A 69 -27.34 6.53 -26.57
CA LYS A 69 -27.53 7.41 -25.41
C LYS A 69 -28.57 8.48 -25.77
N LYS A 70 -29.83 8.10 -25.65
CA LYS A 70 -30.95 9.03 -25.49
C LYS A 70 -31.01 9.37 -24.00
N ILE A 71 -30.88 10.65 -23.64
CA ILE A 71 -31.18 11.10 -22.27
C ILE A 71 -32.70 10.97 -22.13
N VAL A 72 -33.13 9.86 -21.56
CA VAL A 72 -34.51 9.61 -21.17
C VAL A 72 -34.51 9.67 -19.65
N ILE A 73 -35.16 10.69 -19.11
CA ILE A 73 -35.55 10.71 -17.70
C ILE A 73 -36.53 9.54 -17.52
N PRO A 74 -36.26 8.54 -16.67
CA PRO A 74 -37.19 7.44 -16.50
C PRO A 74 -38.49 7.96 -15.88
N ASP A 75 -39.60 7.91 -16.63
CA ASP A 75 -40.94 8.28 -16.14
C ASP A 75 -41.47 7.33 -15.04
N LYS A 76 -40.69 6.29 -14.67
CA LYS A 76 -41.10 5.31 -13.67
C LYS A 76 -39.94 4.93 -12.75
N ALA A 77 -40.02 5.40 -11.52
CA ALA A 77 -39.23 4.86 -10.42
C ALA A 77 -39.57 3.37 -10.22
N PRO A 78 -38.58 2.49 -10.01
CA PRO A 78 -38.80 1.15 -9.45
C PRO A 78 -39.63 1.18 -8.17
N SER A 79 -40.37 0.10 -7.89
CA SER A 79 -41.35 0.03 -6.80
C SER A 79 -40.78 0.50 -5.47
N VAL A 80 -41.33 1.61 -4.96
CA VAL A 80 -41.09 2.14 -3.61
C VAL A 80 -41.73 1.18 -2.62
N SER A 81 -40.97 0.71 -1.62
CA SER A 81 -41.56 0.11 -0.43
C SER A 81 -42.15 1.23 0.42
N GLU A 82 -43.47 1.37 0.40
CA GLU A 82 -44.21 2.19 1.36
C GLU A 82 -44.10 1.53 2.73
N ASP A 83 -43.25 2.05 3.60
CA ASP A 83 -43.33 1.87 5.04
C ASP A 83 -42.66 3.09 5.69
N GLY A 84 -43.48 4.10 5.92
CA GLY A 84 -43.17 5.24 6.76
C GLY A 84 -44.34 5.44 7.72
N ASP A 85 -44.34 4.70 8.82
CA ASP A 85 -45.05 5.09 10.04
C ASP A 85 -44.24 4.65 11.27
N GLY A 86 -44.47 5.37 12.36
CA GLY A 86 -43.59 5.50 13.51
C GLY A 86 -43.26 4.24 14.30
N ASP A 87 -42.29 4.45 15.19
CA ASP A 87 -42.03 3.67 16.39
C ASP A 87 -43.32 3.15 17.05
N LYS A 88 -43.68 1.90 16.76
CA LYS A 88 -44.40 0.98 17.65
C LYS A 88 -43.88 -0.42 17.38
N GLY A 89 -43.26 -1.01 18.40
CA GLY A 89 -42.90 -2.42 18.36
C GLY A 89 -44.13 -3.26 18.06
N ILE A 90 -44.04 -4.12 17.04
CA ILE A 90 -45.02 -5.18 16.81
C ILE A 90 -44.29 -6.45 16.39
N ASP A 91 -44.42 -7.42 17.29
CA ASP A 91 -44.41 -8.84 17.02
C ASP A 91 -45.15 -9.18 15.72
N SER A 92 -44.42 -9.59 14.69
CA SER A 92 -45.01 -10.33 13.58
C SER A 92 -44.89 -11.83 13.88
N LYS A 93 -46.00 -12.40 14.36
CA LYS A 93 -46.29 -13.85 14.36
C LYS A 93 -45.89 -14.45 13.00
N LEU A 94 -44.78 -15.19 12.98
CA LEU A 94 -44.51 -16.14 11.91
C LEU A 94 -45.35 -17.40 12.18
N GLN A 95 -46.16 -17.77 11.19
CA GLN A 95 -46.87 -19.05 11.17
C GLN A 95 -45.90 -20.21 11.45
N LYS A 96 -46.34 -21.10 12.35
CA LYS A 96 -45.70 -22.38 12.69
C LYS A 96 -45.44 -23.18 11.41
N SER A 97 -44.18 -23.25 11.00
CA SER A 97 -43.63 -24.43 10.34
C SER A 97 -42.83 -25.20 11.39
N SER A 98 -43.24 -26.43 11.67
CA SER A 98 -42.61 -27.36 12.59
C SER A 98 -41.16 -27.63 12.17
N GLY A 99 -40.21 -26.95 12.81
CA GLY A 99 -38.77 -27.10 12.63
C GLY A 99 -38.08 -27.45 13.94
N ILE A 100 -37.19 -28.42 13.86
CA ILE A 100 -36.48 -29.15 14.94
C ILE A 100 -35.87 -28.20 16.01
N PRO A 101 -36.07 -28.46 17.33
CA PRO A 101 -35.71 -27.54 18.43
C PRO A 101 -34.22 -27.17 18.55
N TYR A 102 -33.32 -27.99 18.01
CA TYR A 102 -31.87 -27.76 18.08
C TYR A 102 -31.38 -26.55 17.25
N LEU A 103 -32.13 -26.15 16.21
CA LEU A 103 -31.72 -25.02 15.35
C LEU A 103 -32.01 -23.64 15.97
N GLY A 104 -32.95 -23.58 16.93
CA GLY A 104 -33.34 -22.33 17.61
C GLY A 104 -32.29 -21.84 18.62
N PHE A 105 -31.65 -22.76 19.33
CA PHE A 105 -30.58 -22.45 20.29
C PHE A 105 -29.31 -21.93 19.59
N LEU A 106 -28.93 -22.55 18.47
CA LEU A 106 -27.80 -22.11 17.63
C LEU A 106 -28.05 -20.72 17.01
N LYS A 107 -29.30 -20.42 16.58
CA LYS A 107 -29.68 -19.09 16.07
C LYS A 107 -29.67 -17.99 17.13
N LYS A 108 -29.98 -18.30 18.39
CA LYS A 108 -29.99 -17.30 19.48
C LYS A 108 -28.57 -17.04 20.03
N GLY A 109 -27.74 -18.08 20.10
CA GLY A 109 -26.32 -17.97 20.45
C GLY A 109 -25.51 -17.17 19.44
N SER A 110 -25.66 -17.47 18.14
CA SER A 110 -24.96 -16.76 17.06
C SER A 110 -25.26 -15.25 17.02
N ARG A 111 -26.50 -14.83 17.30
CA ARG A 111 -26.85 -13.40 17.39
C ARG A 111 -26.16 -12.68 18.54
N LYS A 112 -26.05 -13.32 19.71
CA LYS A 112 -25.33 -12.74 20.86
C LYS A 112 -23.83 -12.61 20.57
N VAL A 113 -23.22 -13.65 20.02
CA VAL A 113 -21.80 -13.65 19.63
C VAL A 113 -21.53 -12.54 18.60
N LEU A 114 -22.36 -12.46 17.57
CA LEU A 114 -22.24 -11.43 16.53
C LEU A 114 -22.37 -10.02 17.11
N ALA A 115 -23.28 -9.80 18.06
CA ALA A 115 -23.46 -8.52 18.73
C ALA A 115 -22.22 -8.12 19.56
N VAL A 116 -21.60 -9.07 20.27
CA VAL A 116 -20.35 -8.85 21.01
C VAL A 116 -19.20 -8.53 20.06
N LEU A 117 -19.02 -9.33 19.00
CA LEU A 117 -17.96 -9.12 18.00
C LEU A 117 -18.11 -7.81 17.21
N SER A 118 -19.34 -7.35 16.97
CA SER A 118 -19.58 -6.08 16.27
C SER A 118 -19.46 -4.84 17.18
N ASN A 119 -18.97 -4.98 18.42
CA ASN A 119 -18.91 -3.89 19.39
C ASN A 119 -17.65 -3.02 19.17
N LEU A 120 -17.84 -1.70 19.08
CA LEU A 120 -16.75 -0.75 18.79
C LEU A 120 -15.67 -0.73 19.89
N PRO A 121 -16.00 -0.61 21.20
CA PRO A 121 -15.03 -0.78 22.29
C PRO A 121 -14.18 -2.05 22.23
N LEU A 122 -14.77 -3.18 21.82
CA LEU A 122 -14.03 -4.44 21.69
C LEU A 122 -12.98 -4.32 20.58
N ALA A 123 -13.37 -3.86 19.40
CA ALA A 123 -12.46 -3.67 18.28
C ALA A 123 -11.31 -2.69 18.61
N ILE A 124 -11.62 -1.60 19.33
CA ILE A 124 -10.59 -0.65 19.81
C ILE A 124 -9.62 -1.37 20.78
N GLY A 125 -10.15 -2.17 21.70
CA GLY A 125 -9.34 -2.98 22.61
C GLY A 125 -8.44 -3.97 21.87
N GLU A 126 -8.97 -4.71 20.90
CA GLU A 126 -8.22 -5.63 20.05
C GLU A 126 -7.07 -4.93 19.33
N MET A 127 -7.32 -3.75 18.75
CA MET A 127 -6.28 -2.95 18.09
C MET A 127 -5.17 -2.53 19.05
N PHE A 128 -5.50 -2.07 20.26
CA PHE A 128 -4.51 -1.71 21.27
C PHE A 128 -3.71 -2.92 21.77
N THR A 129 -4.37 -4.07 21.96
CA THR A 129 -3.69 -5.30 22.35
C THR A 129 -2.72 -5.76 21.27
N ILE A 130 -3.13 -5.79 20.01
CA ILE A 130 -2.24 -6.14 18.89
C ILE A 130 -1.07 -5.16 18.80
N ALA A 131 -1.31 -3.85 18.90
CA ALA A 131 -0.25 -2.85 18.91
C ALA A 131 0.74 -3.04 20.08
N GLY A 132 0.23 -3.37 21.27
CA GLY A 132 1.06 -3.70 22.44
C GLY A 132 1.93 -4.94 22.23
N LEU A 133 1.37 -5.99 21.62
CA LEU A 133 2.13 -7.19 21.25
C LEU A 133 3.21 -6.89 20.20
N MET A 134 2.91 -6.07 19.19
CA MET A 134 3.91 -5.64 18.19
C MET A 134 5.05 -4.85 18.84
N ALA A 135 4.73 -3.92 19.75
CA ALA A 135 5.73 -3.18 20.49
C ALA A 135 6.61 -4.11 21.35
N LEU A 136 6.00 -5.08 22.04
CA LEU A 136 6.73 -6.09 22.83
C LEU A 136 7.65 -6.95 21.95
N GLY A 137 7.17 -7.42 20.81
CA GLY A 137 7.97 -8.19 19.85
C GLY A 137 9.06 -7.38 19.14
N THR A 138 9.03 -6.05 19.23
CA THR A 138 10.12 -5.17 18.76
C THR A 138 11.18 -4.96 19.85
N VAL A 139 10.78 -4.98 21.13
CA VAL A 139 11.70 -4.81 22.27
C VAL A 139 12.47 -6.09 22.58
N ILE A 140 11.87 -7.25 22.33
CA ILE A 140 12.50 -8.56 22.54
C ILE A 140 13.18 -8.98 21.24
N ASP A 141 14.48 -9.29 21.30
CA ASP A 141 15.20 -9.83 20.15
C ASP A 141 14.54 -11.13 19.68
N GLN A 142 14.30 -11.29 18.37
CA GLN A 142 13.50 -12.37 17.82
C GLN A 142 14.39 -13.47 17.21
N GLY A 143 14.03 -14.73 17.42
CA GLY A 143 14.67 -15.88 16.77
C GLY A 143 16.09 -16.22 17.25
N GLU A 144 16.50 -15.70 18.41
CA GLU A 144 17.81 -16.00 19.00
C GLU A 144 17.86 -17.39 19.64
N ALA A 145 19.06 -17.89 19.93
CA ALA A 145 19.22 -19.17 20.61
C ALA A 145 18.66 -19.11 22.05
N PRO A 146 18.09 -20.21 22.60
CA PRO A 146 17.55 -20.21 23.96
C PRO A 146 18.52 -19.71 25.05
N ALA A 147 19.82 -19.99 24.89
CA ALA A 147 20.86 -19.52 25.80
C ALA A 147 20.93 -17.99 25.91
N TYR A 148 20.71 -17.27 24.80
CA TYR A 148 20.63 -15.81 24.78
C TYR A 148 19.54 -15.30 25.72
N TYR A 149 18.35 -15.90 25.67
CA TYR A 149 17.23 -15.49 26.50
C TYR A 149 17.43 -15.82 27.99
N PHE A 150 18.14 -16.92 28.30
CA PHE A 150 18.48 -17.27 29.68
C PHE A 150 19.38 -16.24 30.33
N GLU A 151 20.33 -15.70 29.57
CA GLU A 151 21.24 -14.65 30.04
C GLU A 151 20.55 -13.28 30.12
N LYS A 152 19.74 -12.94 29.10
CA LYS A 152 19.07 -11.64 29.01
C LYS A 152 17.92 -11.46 30.00
N TYR A 153 17.17 -12.54 30.26
CA TYR A 153 15.97 -12.54 31.10
C TYR A 153 16.08 -13.61 32.22
N PRO A 154 17.06 -13.48 33.13
CA PRO A 154 17.36 -14.49 34.14
C PRO A 154 16.25 -14.61 35.19
N GLU A 155 16.15 -15.79 35.82
CA GLU A 155 15.17 -16.02 36.90
C GLU A 155 15.53 -15.31 38.20
N ASP A 156 16.83 -15.12 38.45
CA ASP A 156 17.33 -14.54 39.70
C ASP A 156 17.11 -13.02 39.77
N ASN A 157 17.06 -12.35 38.61
CA ASN A 157 16.80 -10.92 38.49
C ASN A 157 15.76 -10.66 37.37
N PRO A 158 14.48 -10.98 37.62
CA PRO A 158 13.44 -10.86 36.62
C PRO A 158 13.18 -9.39 36.27
N VAL A 159 12.95 -9.14 34.97
CA VAL A 159 12.57 -7.80 34.49
C VAL A 159 11.22 -7.43 35.10
N PHE A 160 11.09 -6.20 35.64
CA PHE A 160 9.92 -5.74 36.40
C PHE A 160 9.52 -6.62 37.60
N GLY A 161 10.42 -7.50 38.09
CA GLY A 161 10.16 -8.33 39.27
C GLY A 161 9.39 -9.63 39.00
N PHE A 162 8.97 -9.92 37.76
CA PHE A 162 8.25 -11.16 37.41
C PHE A 162 8.49 -11.70 35.99
N PHE A 163 9.04 -10.89 35.07
CA PHE A 163 9.20 -11.27 33.68
C PHE A 163 10.55 -11.96 33.46
N THR A 164 10.51 -13.20 32.97
CA THR A 164 11.67 -14.11 32.81
C THR A 164 11.64 -14.78 31.44
N TRP A 165 12.73 -15.44 31.07
CA TRP A 165 12.85 -16.25 29.85
C TRP A 165 11.70 -17.26 29.69
N LYS A 166 11.15 -17.79 30.80
CA LYS A 166 10.03 -18.74 30.78
C LYS A 166 8.80 -18.14 30.12
N TRP A 167 8.48 -16.89 30.44
CA TRP A 167 7.35 -16.19 29.81
C TRP A 167 7.62 -15.93 28.34
N VAL A 168 8.85 -15.53 28.00
CA VAL A 168 9.26 -15.27 26.62
C VAL A 168 9.06 -16.52 25.77
N LEU A 169 9.66 -17.64 26.16
CA LEU A 169 9.63 -18.88 25.36
C LEU A 169 8.28 -19.60 25.45
N ALA A 170 7.59 -19.62 26.61
CA ALA A 170 6.32 -20.33 26.75
C ALA A 170 5.17 -19.65 25.99
N LEU A 171 5.17 -18.32 25.91
CA LEU A 171 4.16 -17.56 25.16
C LEU A 171 4.55 -17.33 23.70
N GLY A 172 5.77 -17.71 23.30
CA GLY A 172 6.30 -17.53 21.94
C GLY A 172 6.63 -16.08 21.61
N PHE A 173 7.05 -15.28 22.59
CA PHE A 173 7.42 -13.88 22.39
C PHE A 173 8.80 -13.71 21.72
N ASP A 174 9.60 -14.76 21.65
CA ASP A 174 10.81 -14.86 20.81
C ASP A 174 10.49 -14.96 19.31
N HIS A 175 9.25 -15.30 18.97
CA HIS A 175 8.71 -15.34 17.60
C HIS A 175 7.29 -14.75 17.57
N MET A 176 7.16 -13.50 18.02
CA MET A 176 5.88 -12.83 18.29
C MET A 176 4.89 -12.93 17.13
N TYR A 177 5.35 -12.71 15.89
CA TYR A 177 4.50 -12.63 14.70
C TYR A 177 3.95 -13.98 14.20
N SER A 178 4.50 -15.10 14.67
CA SER A 178 3.99 -16.45 14.44
C SER A 178 3.39 -17.09 15.70
N SER A 179 3.45 -16.40 16.84
CA SER A 179 2.93 -16.89 18.11
C SER A 179 1.40 -17.13 18.06
N PRO A 180 0.88 -18.18 18.71
CA PRO A 180 -0.55 -18.44 18.74
C PRO A 180 -1.38 -17.30 19.35
N ILE A 181 -0.79 -16.54 20.28
CA ILE A 181 -1.45 -15.39 20.92
C ILE A 181 -1.66 -14.27 19.91
N PHE A 182 -0.60 -13.91 19.18
CA PHE A 182 -0.68 -12.87 18.17
C PHE A 182 -1.63 -13.26 17.04
N LEU A 183 -1.50 -14.49 16.51
CA LEU A 183 -2.39 -15.01 15.46
C LEU A 183 -3.84 -15.15 15.93
N GLY A 184 -4.05 -15.53 17.20
CA GLY A 184 -5.38 -15.60 17.82
C GLY A 184 -6.04 -14.22 17.94
N MET A 185 -5.29 -13.20 18.37
CA MET A 185 -5.77 -11.82 18.41
C MET A 185 -6.08 -11.28 17.01
N LEU A 186 -5.26 -11.64 16.03
CA LEU A 186 -5.45 -11.28 14.63
C LEU A 186 -6.71 -11.93 14.03
N ALA A 187 -6.95 -13.20 14.35
CA ALA A 187 -8.17 -13.91 13.97
C ALA A 187 -9.42 -13.33 14.66
N LEU A 188 -9.30 -12.94 15.93
CA LEU A 188 -10.37 -12.27 16.66
C LEU A 188 -10.74 -10.93 16.03
N LEU A 189 -9.73 -10.09 15.72
CA LEU A 189 -9.94 -8.83 14.99
C LEU A 189 -10.59 -9.08 13.62
N ALA A 190 -10.21 -10.14 12.91
CA ALA A 190 -10.83 -10.53 11.64
C ALA A 190 -12.32 -10.80 11.81
N ALA A 191 -12.68 -11.57 12.84
CA ALA A 191 -14.05 -11.90 13.18
C ALA A 191 -14.85 -10.64 13.54
N SER A 192 -14.26 -9.72 14.30
CA SER A 192 -14.86 -8.43 14.67
C SER A 192 -15.11 -7.54 13.45
N LEU A 193 -14.16 -7.45 12.51
CA LEU A 193 -14.34 -6.73 11.23
C LEU A 193 -15.43 -7.34 10.36
N MET A 194 -15.46 -8.68 10.23
CA MET A 194 -16.49 -9.39 9.48
C MET A 194 -17.88 -9.19 10.12
N ALA A 195 -17.98 -9.31 11.45
CA ALA A 195 -19.21 -9.09 12.20
C ALA A 195 -19.71 -7.65 12.02
N CYS A 196 -18.84 -6.66 12.22
CA CYS A 196 -19.15 -5.24 12.01
C CYS A 196 -19.61 -4.97 10.58
N THR A 197 -18.93 -5.54 9.56
CA THR A 197 -19.33 -5.39 8.15
C THR A 197 -20.76 -5.90 7.92
N TYR A 198 -21.06 -7.08 8.46
CA TYR A 198 -22.35 -7.73 8.27
C TYR A 198 -23.50 -7.03 9.02
N THR A 199 -23.27 -6.61 10.26
CA THR A 199 -24.33 -6.01 11.11
C THR A 199 -24.50 -4.51 10.94
N THR A 200 -23.46 -3.79 10.51
CA THR A 200 -23.49 -2.32 10.42
C THR A 200 -23.34 -1.82 8.99
N GLN A 201 -22.27 -2.20 8.29
CA GLN A 201 -21.90 -1.58 7.02
C GLN A 201 -22.85 -2.00 5.88
N ILE A 202 -23.18 -3.29 5.78
CA ILE A 202 -24.11 -3.79 4.76
C ILE A 202 -25.52 -3.16 4.91
N PRO A 203 -26.14 -3.13 6.11
CA PRO A 203 -27.41 -2.43 6.32
C PRO A 203 -27.35 -0.94 5.95
N LEU A 204 -26.27 -0.23 6.31
CA LEU A 204 -26.13 1.19 5.99
C LEU A 204 -26.15 1.45 4.47
N VAL A 205 -25.44 0.62 3.70
CA VAL A 205 -25.47 0.67 2.24
C VAL A 205 -26.84 0.32 1.68
N ARG A 206 -27.51 -0.70 2.24
CA ARG A 206 -28.87 -1.07 1.82
C ARG A 206 -29.84 0.09 2.02
N VAL A 207 -29.75 0.81 3.14
CA VAL A 207 -30.59 1.99 3.41
C VAL A 207 -30.23 3.14 2.47
N ALA A 208 -28.94 3.42 2.25
CA ALA A 208 -28.52 4.48 1.33
C ALA A 208 -28.96 4.26 -0.12
N ARG A 209 -29.15 2.99 -0.52
CA ARG A 209 -29.69 2.60 -1.83
C ARG A 209 -31.21 2.67 -1.92
N ARG A 210 -31.93 2.81 -0.80
CA ARG A 210 -33.39 2.98 -0.83
C ARG A 210 -33.70 4.42 -1.19
N TRP A 211 -34.54 4.59 -2.21
CA TRP A 211 -35.04 5.89 -2.61
C TRP A 211 -36.36 6.14 -1.90
N SER A 212 -36.42 7.21 -1.10
CA SER A 212 -37.63 7.59 -0.38
C SER A 212 -38.07 8.97 -0.83
N PHE A 213 -39.29 9.06 -1.36
CA PHE A 213 -39.91 10.33 -1.71
C PHE A 213 -40.57 10.94 -0.47
N LEU A 214 -40.34 12.22 -0.23
CA LEU A 214 -41.06 12.99 0.77
C LEU A 214 -42.29 13.61 0.12
N HIS A 215 -43.44 13.39 0.74
CA HIS A 215 -44.76 13.77 0.21
C HIS A 215 -45.34 15.02 0.90
N SER A 216 -44.66 15.53 1.92
CA SER A 216 -45.03 16.74 2.65
C SER A 216 -43.83 17.68 2.78
N ALA A 217 -44.09 18.98 2.91
CA ALA A 217 -43.06 20.00 3.00
C ALA A 217 -42.37 20.04 4.38
N ASP A 218 -43.07 19.69 5.46
CA ASP A 218 -42.55 19.81 6.82
C ASP A 218 -41.27 18.99 7.08
N PRO A 219 -41.14 17.72 6.64
CA PRO A 219 -39.90 16.97 6.78
C PRO A 219 -38.75 17.56 5.95
N ILE A 220 -39.05 18.15 4.79
CA ILE A 220 -38.05 18.77 3.90
C ILE A 220 -37.46 20.01 4.57
N ARG A 221 -38.31 20.85 5.18
CA ARG A 221 -37.89 22.06 5.91
C ARG A 221 -37.04 21.78 7.14
N LYS A 222 -37.06 20.56 7.67
CA LYS A 222 -36.26 20.12 8.83
C LYS A 222 -34.91 19.51 8.44
N LEU A 223 -34.59 19.42 7.15
CA LEU A 223 -33.30 18.92 6.69
C LEU A 223 -32.18 19.93 6.96
N GLU A 224 -30.93 19.45 6.91
CA GLU A 224 -29.74 20.28 7.22
C GLU A 224 -29.62 21.49 6.29
N PHE A 225 -29.99 21.31 5.02
CA PHE A 225 -30.21 22.36 4.06
C PHE A 225 -31.69 22.35 3.68
N ALA A 226 -32.33 23.52 3.69
CA ALA A 226 -33.71 23.68 3.24
C ALA A 226 -33.90 25.08 2.66
N ASP A 227 -34.60 25.16 1.54
CA ASP A 227 -34.96 26.40 0.88
C ASP A 227 -36.29 26.26 0.12
N SER A 228 -36.88 27.38 -0.29
CA SER A 228 -38.13 27.42 -1.01
C SER A 228 -38.03 28.38 -2.20
N LEU A 229 -38.15 27.82 -3.40
CA LEU A 229 -38.14 28.60 -4.64
C LEU A 229 -39.56 29.01 -5.03
N PRO A 230 -39.93 30.30 -4.97
CA PRO A 230 -41.22 30.77 -5.46
C PRO A 230 -41.25 30.72 -6.99
N LYS A 231 -42.42 30.45 -7.57
CA LYS A 231 -42.62 30.38 -9.03
C LYS A 231 -41.62 29.44 -9.71
N ALA A 232 -41.41 28.23 -9.21
CA ALA A 232 -40.47 27.27 -9.81
C ALA A 232 -41.18 25.95 -10.14
N ALA A 233 -40.60 25.18 -11.07
CA ALA A 233 -41.05 23.83 -11.38
C ALA A 233 -40.04 22.79 -10.87
N VAL A 234 -40.52 21.74 -10.20
CA VAL A 234 -39.69 20.61 -9.74
C VAL A 234 -38.96 19.94 -10.91
N GLN A 235 -39.56 19.93 -12.11
CA GLN A 235 -38.94 19.35 -13.31
C GLN A 235 -37.69 20.12 -13.72
N ASP A 236 -37.70 21.46 -13.68
CA ASP A 236 -36.55 22.30 -14.04
C ASP A 236 -35.40 22.10 -13.06
N LEU A 237 -35.71 22.03 -11.76
CA LEU A 237 -34.75 21.66 -10.73
C LEU A 237 -34.14 20.27 -10.99
N GLY A 238 -34.95 19.30 -11.41
CA GLY A 238 -34.48 17.97 -11.77
C GLY A 238 -33.48 17.96 -12.92
N VAL A 239 -33.70 18.79 -13.94
CA VAL A 239 -32.75 18.94 -15.07
C VAL A 239 -31.44 19.54 -14.59
N ILE A 240 -31.48 20.58 -13.75
CA ILE A 240 -30.29 21.23 -13.19
C ILE A 240 -29.48 20.28 -12.32
N LEU A 241 -30.15 19.54 -11.43
CA LEU A 241 -29.51 18.52 -10.58
C LEU A 241 -28.86 17.42 -11.44
N SER A 242 -29.54 16.96 -12.49
CA SER A 242 -28.98 15.97 -13.41
C SER A 242 -27.73 16.49 -14.12
N GLY A 243 -27.75 17.76 -14.56
CA GLY A 243 -26.58 18.44 -15.16
C GLY A 243 -25.39 18.55 -14.20
N ALA A 244 -25.65 18.68 -12.90
CA ALA A 244 -24.64 18.71 -11.83
C ALA A 244 -24.12 17.31 -11.42
N GLY A 245 -24.57 16.25 -12.10
CA GLY A 245 -24.14 14.87 -11.86
C GLY A 245 -24.91 14.14 -10.75
N TYR A 246 -26.10 14.62 -10.38
CA TYR A 246 -27.00 13.86 -9.52
C TYR A 246 -27.79 12.83 -10.33
N GLU A 247 -27.99 11.65 -9.73
CA GLU A 247 -29.00 10.69 -10.19
C GLU A 247 -30.37 11.14 -9.66
N VAL A 248 -31.25 11.55 -10.57
CA VAL A 248 -32.54 12.16 -10.24
C VAL A 248 -33.69 11.20 -10.53
N PHE A 249 -34.62 11.09 -9.58
CA PHE A 249 -35.83 10.30 -9.65
C PHE A 249 -37.02 11.20 -9.35
N SER A 250 -38.04 11.15 -10.19
CA SER A 250 -39.26 11.96 -10.04
C SER A 250 -40.49 11.06 -9.94
N LYS A 251 -41.44 11.42 -9.06
CA LYS A 251 -42.72 10.73 -8.90
C LYS A 251 -43.80 11.77 -8.58
N GLY A 252 -44.56 12.17 -9.60
CA GLY A 252 -45.60 13.21 -9.46
C GLY A 252 -45.00 14.56 -9.02
N PRO A 253 -45.49 15.18 -7.93
CA PRO A 253 -44.96 16.45 -7.42
C PRO A 253 -43.65 16.29 -6.64
N SER A 254 -43.20 15.07 -6.35
CA SER A 254 -42.01 14.80 -5.54
C SER A 254 -40.81 14.44 -6.41
N LEU A 255 -39.63 14.88 -5.97
CA LEU A 255 -38.34 14.56 -6.56
C LEU A 255 -37.36 14.13 -5.49
N TYR A 256 -36.55 13.13 -5.83
CA TYR A 256 -35.44 12.66 -5.03
C TYR A 256 -34.19 12.55 -5.90
N ALA A 257 -33.07 13.06 -5.43
CA ALA A 257 -31.81 13.00 -6.15
C ALA A 257 -30.66 12.64 -5.20
N PHE A 258 -29.65 11.93 -5.70
CA PHE A 258 -28.44 11.67 -4.94
C PHE A 258 -27.18 11.72 -5.79
N LYS A 259 -26.04 11.93 -5.14
CA LYS A 259 -24.70 11.94 -5.75
C LYS A 259 -23.72 11.20 -4.83
N GLY A 260 -22.71 10.55 -5.41
CA GLY A 260 -21.61 9.95 -4.64
C GLY A 260 -21.95 8.69 -3.83
N LEU A 261 -22.85 7.83 -4.30
CA LEU A 261 -23.23 6.58 -3.61
C LEU A 261 -22.03 5.63 -3.37
N ALA A 262 -21.00 5.69 -4.22
CA ALA A 262 -19.79 4.88 -4.08
C ALA A 262 -19.10 5.01 -2.71
N SER A 263 -19.13 6.20 -2.08
CA SER A 263 -18.51 6.42 -0.76
C SER A 263 -19.18 5.65 0.37
N ARG A 264 -20.43 5.21 0.19
CA ARG A 264 -21.12 4.33 1.14
C ARG A 264 -20.57 2.91 1.13
N PHE A 265 -19.99 2.46 0.01
CA PHE A 265 -19.31 1.16 -0.08
C PHE A 265 -17.87 1.20 0.41
N ALA A 266 -17.26 2.38 0.52
CA ALA A 266 -15.86 2.52 0.89
C ALA A 266 -15.49 1.85 2.22
N PRO A 267 -16.25 1.99 3.33
CA PRO A 267 -15.93 1.30 4.58
C PRO A 267 -15.91 -0.23 4.46
N ILE A 268 -16.80 -0.81 3.65
CA ILE A 268 -16.80 -2.26 3.36
C ILE A 268 -15.51 -2.64 2.64
N GLY A 269 -15.10 -1.82 1.67
CA GLY A 269 -13.84 -1.99 0.95
C GLY A 269 -12.61 -1.90 1.86
N VAL A 270 -12.60 -0.97 2.82
CA VAL A 270 -11.53 -0.83 3.82
C VAL A 270 -11.43 -2.08 4.70
N HIS A 271 -12.56 -2.60 5.18
CA HIS A 271 -12.57 -3.84 5.98
C HIS A 271 -12.08 -5.04 5.16
N LEU A 272 -12.52 -5.18 3.91
CA LEU A 272 -12.04 -6.23 3.03
C LEU A 272 -10.53 -6.12 2.79
N ALA A 273 -10.04 -4.91 2.54
CA ALA A 273 -8.61 -4.66 2.35
C ALA A 273 -7.79 -5.03 3.60
N MET A 274 -8.27 -4.67 4.79
CA MET A 274 -7.64 -5.05 6.05
C MET A 274 -7.63 -6.58 6.24
N LEU A 275 -8.74 -7.26 5.93
CA LEU A 275 -8.82 -8.73 5.98
C LEU A 275 -7.84 -9.39 4.98
N LEU A 276 -7.65 -8.82 3.79
CA LEU A 276 -6.67 -9.31 2.82
C LEU A 276 -5.23 -9.15 3.32
N ILE A 277 -4.86 -7.96 3.83
CA ILE A 277 -3.53 -7.72 4.41
C ILE A 277 -3.26 -8.71 5.53
N MET A 278 -4.23 -8.87 6.41
CA MET A 278 -4.12 -9.72 7.59
C MET A 278 -4.04 -11.20 7.23
N GLY A 279 -4.92 -11.67 6.33
CA GLY A 279 -4.89 -13.05 5.83
C GLY A 279 -3.63 -13.38 5.04
N GLY A 280 -3.12 -12.43 4.24
CA GLY A 280 -1.84 -12.56 3.56
C GLY A 280 -0.66 -12.65 4.54
N ALA A 281 -0.63 -11.79 5.57
CA ALA A 281 0.39 -11.84 6.61
C ALA A 281 0.36 -13.18 7.37
N THR A 282 -0.83 -13.66 7.75
CA THR A 282 -1.00 -14.98 8.39
C THR A 282 -0.54 -16.12 7.47
N LEU A 283 -0.85 -16.06 6.17
CA LEU A 283 -0.41 -17.06 5.21
C LEU A 283 1.13 -17.11 5.09
N THR A 284 1.77 -15.94 5.06
CA THR A 284 3.24 -15.86 5.11
C THR A 284 3.78 -16.42 6.43
N ALA A 285 3.24 -16.02 7.58
CA ALA A 285 3.71 -16.51 8.87
C ALA A 285 3.55 -18.04 9.03
N ALA A 286 2.47 -18.61 8.50
CA ALA A 286 2.19 -20.04 8.62
C ALA A 286 2.82 -20.91 7.54
N GLY A 287 3.16 -20.37 6.36
CA GLY A 287 3.58 -21.15 5.18
C GLY A 287 4.89 -20.70 4.53
N SER A 288 5.66 -19.81 5.17
CA SER A 288 6.97 -19.37 4.65
C SER A 288 8.10 -20.33 4.99
N PHE A 289 9.17 -20.24 4.21
CA PHE A 289 10.48 -20.80 4.53
C PHE A 289 11.51 -19.69 4.60
N ARG A 290 12.50 -19.83 5.47
CA ARG A 290 13.60 -18.89 5.64
C ARG A 290 14.89 -19.62 5.94
N GLY A 291 16.00 -19.04 5.52
CA GLY A 291 17.33 -19.54 5.82
C GLY A 291 18.41 -18.57 5.36
N SER A 292 19.56 -18.66 5.99
CA SER A 292 20.72 -17.82 5.68
C SER A 292 21.93 -18.71 5.45
N VAL A 293 22.75 -18.37 4.45
CA VAL A 293 23.95 -19.13 4.13
C VAL A 293 25.07 -18.18 3.69
N THR A 294 26.28 -18.43 4.17
CA THR A 294 27.48 -17.71 3.70
C THR A 294 28.29 -18.64 2.82
N VAL A 295 28.44 -18.27 1.54
CA VAL A 295 29.03 -19.14 0.52
C VAL A 295 30.24 -18.45 -0.12
N PRO A 296 31.42 -19.09 -0.09
CA PRO A 296 32.60 -18.63 -0.84
C PRO A 296 32.35 -18.56 -2.34
N GLN A 297 32.99 -17.59 -3.01
CA GLN A 297 33.00 -17.56 -4.46
C GLN A 297 33.56 -18.85 -5.05
N GLY A 298 32.95 -19.32 -6.15
CA GLY A 298 33.26 -20.57 -6.82
C GLY A 298 32.58 -21.81 -6.22
N LEU A 299 31.83 -21.68 -5.12
CA LEU A 299 31.11 -22.80 -4.50
C LEU A 299 29.60 -22.77 -4.78
N ASN A 300 28.98 -23.91 -4.51
CA ASN A 300 27.55 -24.15 -4.72
C ASN A 300 26.84 -24.44 -3.40
N PHE A 301 25.54 -24.23 -3.38
CA PHE A 301 24.65 -24.76 -2.36
C PHE A 301 23.29 -25.09 -2.97
N VAL A 302 22.57 -26.02 -2.35
CA VAL A 302 21.20 -26.36 -2.73
C VAL A 302 20.24 -25.55 -1.88
N VAL A 303 19.22 -24.96 -2.51
CA VAL A 303 18.28 -24.08 -1.82
C VAL A 303 17.52 -24.79 -0.70
N GLY A 304 17.12 -26.04 -0.92
CA GLY A 304 16.41 -26.86 0.07
C GLY A 304 17.21 -27.18 1.33
N ASP A 305 18.55 -27.19 1.27
CA ASP A 305 19.40 -27.44 2.42
C ASP A 305 19.49 -26.22 3.34
N VAL A 306 19.25 -25.02 2.80
CA VAL A 306 19.30 -23.75 3.52
C VAL A 306 17.94 -23.37 4.09
N LEU A 307 16.86 -23.63 3.35
CA LEU A 307 15.51 -23.19 3.71
C LEU A 307 14.85 -24.08 4.78
N GLY A 308 14.67 -23.54 5.98
CA GLY A 308 13.87 -24.14 7.04
C GLY A 308 12.40 -23.68 7.00
N PRO A 309 11.43 -24.56 7.34
CA PRO A 309 10.02 -24.18 7.44
C PRO A 309 9.80 -23.22 8.60
N SER A 310 9.07 -22.14 8.37
CA SER A 310 8.73 -21.14 9.41
C SER A 310 7.36 -21.39 10.06
N GLY A 311 6.52 -22.25 9.47
CA GLY A 311 5.20 -22.58 10.03
C GLY A 311 4.63 -23.91 9.55
N PHE A 312 3.46 -24.28 10.09
CA PHE A 312 2.84 -25.60 9.90
C PHE A 312 2.23 -25.84 8.51
N LEU A 313 2.03 -24.80 7.71
CA LEU A 313 1.51 -24.88 6.33
C LEU A 313 2.63 -24.84 5.28
N SER A 314 3.89 -24.87 5.71
CA SER A 314 5.04 -24.78 4.83
C SER A 314 5.16 -26.04 4.00
N THR A 315 4.97 -25.92 2.69
CA THR A 315 5.12 -27.02 1.73
C THR A 315 6.24 -26.70 0.75
N PRO A 316 7.30 -27.53 0.67
CA PRO A 316 8.39 -27.27 -0.24
C PRO A 316 7.90 -27.41 -1.68
N THR A 317 8.51 -26.65 -2.58
CA THR A 317 8.21 -26.66 -4.02
C THR A 317 9.41 -27.22 -4.78
N GLU A 318 9.21 -27.61 -6.05
CA GLU A 318 10.30 -28.10 -6.92
C GLU A 318 11.49 -27.14 -6.99
N ALA A 319 11.27 -25.83 -6.82
CA ALA A 319 12.34 -24.83 -6.81
C ALA A 319 13.36 -25.03 -5.67
N PHE A 320 13.06 -25.82 -4.65
CA PHE A 320 14.00 -26.14 -3.56
C PHE A 320 15.13 -27.06 -4.04
N ASN A 321 14.92 -27.78 -5.14
CA ASN A 321 15.93 -28.64 -5.77
C ASN A 321 16.91 -27.84 -6.66
N THR A 322 16.79 -26.51 -6.69
CA THR A 322 17.67 -25.64 -7.47
C THR A 322 19.03 -25.51 -6.77
N GLU A 323 20.11 -25.72 -7.52
CA GLU A 323 21.46 -25.43 -7.07
C GLU A 323 21.82 -23.97 -7.42
N VAL A 324 22.45 -23.28 -6.49
CA VAL A 324 22.91 -21.90 -6.67
C VAL A 324 24.43 -21.90 -6.61
N HIS A 325 25.05 -21.48 -7.71
CA HIS A 325 26.49 -21.24 -7.81
C HIS A 325 26.80 -19.76 -7.57
N VAL A 326 27.77 -19.49 -6.70
CA VAL A 326 28.31 -18.14 -6.51
C VAL A 326 29.47 -17.98 -7.50
N ASN A 327 29.22 -17.32 -8.63
CA ASN A 327 30.27 -17.07 -9.63
C ASN A 327 31.36 -16.15 -9.06
N GLN A 328 30.92 -15.05 -8.44
CA GLN A 328 31.82 -14.02 -7.93
C GLN A 328 31.13 -13.18 -6.86
N PHE A 329 31.90 -12.72 -5.88
CA PHE A 329 31.48 -11.70 -4.92
C PHE A 329 32.45 -10.52 -4.99
N TYR A 330 31.93 -9.28 -5.03
CA TYR A 330 32.77 -8.09 -4.97
C TYR A 330 32.05 -6.91 -4.32
N MET A 331 32.83 -5.89 -3.98
CA MET A 331 32.38 -4.68 -3.30
C MET A 331 32.78 -3.45 -4.08
N ASP A 332 31.86 -2.50 -4.16
CA ASP A 332 32.15 -1.16 -4.67
C ASP A 332 32.43 -0.22 -3.51
N TYR A 333 33.38 0.69 -3.69
CA TYR A 333 33.85 1.60 -2.65
C TYR A 333 33.68 3.05 -3.08
N TYR A 334 33.35 3.91 -2.13
CA TYR A 334 33.45 5.35 -2.32
C TYR A 334 34.92 5.78 -2.40
N ASP A 335 35.17 6.99 -2.91
CA ASP A 335 36.51 7.59 -2.93
C ASP A 335 37.12 7.74 -1.51
N THR A 336 36.26 7.78 -0.48
CA THR A 336 36.66 7.79 0.94
C THR A 336 37.20 6.45 1.44
N GLY A 337 37.02 5.36 0.68
CA GLY A 337 37.39 3.99 1.03
C GLY A 337 36.30 3.22 1.79
N GLU A 338 35.14 3.82 2.05
CA GLU A 338 34.00 3.11 2.65
C GLU A 338 33.26 2.26 1.61
N VAL A 339 32.71 1.12 2.03
CA VAL A 339 31.93 0.26 1.14
C VAL A 339 30.61 0.93 0.78
N SER A 340 30.34 1.04 -0.52
CA SER A 340 29.13 1.63 -1.09
C SER A 340 28.07 0.60 -1.44
N GLN A 341 28.48 -0.57 -1.95
CA GLN A 341 27.58 -1.62 -2.42
C GLN A 341 28.25 -2.98 -2.39
N PHE A 342 27.43 -4.03 -2.22
CA PHE A 342 27.84 -5.43 -2.28
C PHE A 342 27.18 -6.09 -3.48
N HIS A 343 27.97 -6.83 -4.26
CA HIS A 343 27.51 -7.52 -5.46
C HIS A 343 27.81 -9.01 -5.39
N SER A 344 26.81 -9.81 -5.76
CA SER A 344 26.92 -11.27 -5.82
C SER A 344 26.41 -11.74 -7.17
N ASP A 345 27.28 -12.35 -7.97
CA ASP A 345 26.92 -12.91 -9.26
C ASP A 345 26.51 -14.37 -9.11
N LEU A 346 25.22 -14.65 -9.28
CA LEU A 346 24.64 -15.96 -8.98
C LEU A 346 24.12 -16.63 -10.26
N SER A 347 24.44 -17.91 -10.42
CA SER A 347 23.85 -18.78 -11.45
C SER A 347 23.00 -19.87 -10.80
N LEU A 348 21.80 -20.08 -11.31
CA LEU A 348 20.88 -21.12 -10.86
C LEU A 348 20.94 -22.28 -11.83
N PHE A 349 21.04 -23.50 -11.30
CA PHE A 349 21.09 -24.74 -12.06
C PHE A 349 19.94 -25.66 -11.67
N ASP A 350 19.34 -26.29 -12.67
CA ASP A 350 18.35 -27.35 -12.46
C ASP A 350 19.03 -28.66 -12.07
N LEU A 351 18.26 -29.67 -11.66
CA LEU A 351 18.74 -31.02 -11.33
C LEU A 351 19.53 -31.68 -12.47
N ASP A 352 19.24 -31.31 -13.72
CA ASP A 352 19.95 -31.80 -14.91
C ASP A 352 21.27 -31.05 -15.17
N GLY A 353 21.69 -30.14 -14.28
CA GLY A 353 22.90 -29.32 -14.41
C GLY A 353 22.80 -28.21 -15.45
N LYS A 354 21.60 -27.91 -15.94
CA LYS A 354 21.36 -26.83 -16.90
C LYS A 354 21.21 -25.50 -16.19
N GLU A 355 21.96 -24.49 -16.64
CA GLU A 355 21.81 -23.11 -16.16
C GLU A 355 20.42 -22.57 -16.54
N ILE A 356 19.61 -22.29 -15.52
CA ILE A 356 18.25 -21.75 -15.63
C ILE A 356 18.33 -20.25 -15.85
N MET A 357 19.14 -19.57 -15.03
CA MET A 357 19.31 -18.12 -15.07
C MET A 357 20.60 -17.71 -14.36
N ARG A 358 21.16 -16.58 -14.80
CA ARG A 358 22.22 -15.85 -14.10
C ARG A 358 21.74 -14.46 -13.78
N LYS A 359 21.99 -13.99 -12.57
CA LYS A 359 21.72 -12.61 -12.18
C LYS A 359 22.76 -12.15 -11.16
N MET A 360 23.32 -10.98 -11.43
CA MET A 360 24.05 -10.21 -10.44
C MET A 360 23.06 -9.51 -9.53
N ILE A 361 23.09 -9.83 -8.24
CA ILE A 361 22.28 -9.19 -7.20
C ILE A 361 23.08 -8.18 -6.42
N SER A 362 22.38 -7.28 -5.74
CA SER A 362 22.95 -6.33 -4.78
C SER A 362 21.96 -6.06 -3.65
N VAL A 363 22.39 -5.25 -2.66
CA VAL A 363 21.46 -4.81 -1.61
C VAL A 363 20.26 -4.10 -2.26
N ASN A 364 19.05 -4.50 -1.86
CA ASN A 364 17.75 -4.07 -2.42
C ASN A 364 17.42 -4.54 -3.87
N ASP A 365 18.30 -5.27 -4.56
CA ASP A 365 17.99 -5.91 -5.84
C ASP A 365 18.16 -7.44 -5.76
N PRO A 366 17.17 -8.16 -5.21
CA PRO A 366 17.27 -9.60 -4.99
C PRO A 366 17.03 -10.43 -6.26
N LEU A 367 17.44 -11.69 -6.22
CA LEU A 367 17.08 -12.70 -7.22
C LEU A 367 15.74 -13.33 -6.83
N ARG A 368 14.84 -13.50 -7.79
CA ARG A 368 13.53 -14.13 -7.58
C ARG A 368 13.33 -15.27 -8.58
N TYR A 369 13.14 -16.48 -8.09
CA TYR A 369 12.90 -17.66 -8.91
C TYR A 369 12.02 -18.66 -8.16
N GLY A 370 11.00 -19.22 -8.82
CA GLY A 370 10.18 -20.30 -8.24
C GLY A 370 9.50 -19.97 -6.90
N GLY A 371 9.19 -18.68 -6.63
CA GLY A 371 8.63 -18.23 -5.34
C GLY A 371 9.69 -18.00 -4.24
N ILE A 372 10.95 -18.32 -4.52
CA ILE A 372 12.10 -18.09 -3.65
C ILE A 372 12.70 -16.72 -3.99
N THR A 373 13.05 -15.96 -2.96
CA THR A 373 13.77 -14.70 -3.10
C THR A 373 15.09 -14.80 -2.35
N ILE A 374 16.20 -14.54 -3.05
CA ILE A 374 17.57 -14.56 -2.53
C ILE A 374 18.04 -13.11 -2.41
N TYR A 375 18.36 -12.70 -1.20
CA TYR A 375 18.85 -11.37 -0.87
C TYR A 375 20.34 -11.43 -0.56
N GLN A 376 21.06 -10.39 -0.98
CA GLN A 376 22.39 -10.14 -0.46
C GLN A 376 22.27 -9.38 0.86
N THR A 377 22.67 -10.01 1.96
CA THR A 377 22.49 -9.48 3.33
C THR A 377 23.80 -9.37 4.09
N ASP A 378 24.78 -10.22 3.79
CA ASP A 378 26.06 -10.18 4.48
C ASP A 378 27.26 -10.58 3.59
N TRP A 379 28.47 -10.56 4.15
CA TRP A 379 29.70 -10.99 3.50
C TRP A 379 30.77 -11.45 4.50
N SER A 380 31.73 -12.22 3.99
CA SER A 380 32.90 -12.69 4.73
C SER A 380 34.12 -12.81 3.82
N ILE A 381 35.29 -13.05 4.41
CA ILE A 381 36.50 -13.47 3.69
C ILE A 381 36.76 -14.90 4.11
N SER A 382 36.77 -15.84 3.17
CA SER A 382 36.96 -17.27 3.48
C SER A 382 38.41 -17.70 3.46
N ALA A 383 39.21 -17.18 2.53
CA ALA A 383 40.63 -17.49 2.49
C ALA A 383 41.46 -16.37 1.84
N LEU A 384 42.73 -16.29 2.23
CA LEU A 384 43.76 -15.57 1.49
C LEU A 384 44.59 -16.57 0.69
N GLN A 385 44.77 -16.27 -0.60
CA GLN A 385 45.70 -16.99 -1.46
C GLN A 385 47.09 -16.36 -1.32
N VAL A 386 48.03 -17.13 -0.77
CA VAL A 386 49.36 -16.65 -0.46
C VAL A 386 50.42 -17.51 -1.14
N VAL A 387 51.36 -16.88 -1.83
CA VAL A 387 52.57 -17.53 -2.36
C VAL A 387 53.74 -17.21 -1.44
N LYS A 388 54.48 -18.23 -1.02
CA LYS A 388 55.62 -18.16 -0.11
C LYS A 388 56.87 -18.62 -0.86
N ASP A 389 57.87 -17.75 -1.00
CA ASP A 389 59.15 -18.05 -1.67
C ASP A 389 59.02 -18.61 -3.10
N GLY A 390 57.92 -18.31 -3.78
CA GLY A 390 57.60 -18.83 -5.11
C GLY A 390 56.85 -20.17 -5.11
N GLU A 391 56.58 -20.74 -3.94
CA GLU A 391 55.73 -21.91 -3.74
C GLU A 391 54.30 -21.50 -3.35
N GLY A 392 53.30 -22.20 -3.89
CA GLY A 392 51.88 -21.91 -3.68
C GLY A 392 51.08 -21.82 -4.98
N PRO A 393 49.87 -21.21 -4.97
CA PRO A 393 49.26 -20.49 -3.86
C PRO A 393 48.70 -21.43 -2.77
N PHE A 394 48.96 -21.09 -1.51
CA PHE A 394 48.34 -21.70 -0.34
C PHE A 394 47.05 -20.96 0.02
N ASN A 395 45.97 -21.70 0.26
CA ASN A 395 44.71 -21.13 0.76
C ASN A 395 44.74 -21.09 2.29
N LEU A 396 45.03 -19.92 2.86
CA LEU A 396 44.97 -19.71 4.30
C LEU A 396 43.56 -19.30 4.71
N ALA A 397 42.89 -20.14 5.51
CA ALA A 397 41.55 -19.83 5.99
C ALA A 397 41.56 -18.55 6.84
N MET A 398 40.58 -17.68 6.58
CA MET A 398 40.39 -16.43 7.32
C MET A 398 39.31 -16.62 8.37
N ALA A 399 39.59 -16.22 9.60
CA ALA A 399 38.64 -16.28 10.71
C ALA A 399 38.15 -14.88 11.08
N PRO A 400 36.83 -14.69 11.34
CA PRO A 400 36.33 -13.43 11.87
C PRO A 400 36.84 -13.22 13.30
N LEU A 401 37.36 -12.03 13.57
CA LEU A 401 37.80 -11.59 14.89
C LEU A 401 36.71 -10.72 15.51
N GLN A 402 36.37 -10.96 16.77
CA GLN A 402 35.40 -10.13 17.49
C GLN A 402 36.01 -8.77 17.83
N LEU A 403 35.41 -7.70 17.33
CA LEU A 403 35.70 -6.33 17.76
C LEU A 403 34.51 -5.73 18.49
N SER A 404 34.76 -4.71 19.30
CA SER A 404 33.69 -3.86 19.83
C SER A 404 33.08 -3.02 18.70
N GLY A 405 31.83 -3.33 18.32
CA GLY A 405 31.03 -2.61 17.32
C GLY A 405 30.91 -3.33 15.97
N ASP A 406 30.25 -2.69 14.99
CA ASP A 406 29.87 -3.30 13.70
C ASP A 406 31.01 -3.48 12.69
N LYS A 407 32.27 -3.31 13.11
CA LYS A 407 33.42 -3.40 12.20
C LYS A 407 33.90 -4.84 12.10
N LYS A 408 33.85 -5.39 10.89
CA LYS A 408 34.41 -6.71 10.59
C LYS A 408 35.92 -6.64 10.44
N LEU A 409 36.61 -7.58 11.07
CA LEU A 409 38.03 -7.84 10.88
C LEU A 409 38.21 -9.33 10.74
N PHE A 410 39.03 -9.72 9.79
CA PHE A 410 39.36 -11.10 9.54
C PHE A 410 40.85 -11.28 9.74
N GLY A 411 41.24 -12.41 10.32
CA GLY A 411 42.63 -12.75 10.57
C GLY A 411 42.98 -14.14 10.07
N THR A 412 44.22 -14.29 9.61
CA THR A 412 44.85 -15.59 9.40
C THR A 412 46.30 -15.56 9.84
N PHE A 413 46.90 -16.74 9.91
CA PHE A 413 48.25 -16.93 10.40
C PHE A 413 49.01 -17.90 9.49
N LEU A 414 50.16 -17.46 8.99
CA LEU A 414 51.07 -18.29 8.20
C LEU A 414 52.20 -18.79 9.11
N PRO A 415 52.21 -20.08 9.50
CA PRO A 415 53.28 -20.63 10.31
C PRO A 415 54.60 -20.70 9.51
N LEU A 416 55.71 -20.31 10.16
CA LEU A 416 57.05 -20.37 9.56
C LEU A 416 57.88 -21.56 10.08
N GLY A 417 57.42 -22.25 11.13
CA GLY A 417 58.01 -23.47 11.69
C GLY A 417 57.04 -24.67 11.68
N ASP A 418 57.31 -25.67 12.52
CA ASP A 418 56.45 -26.87 12.66
C ASP A 418 55.11 -26.48 13.29
N PRO A 419 53.98 -26.66 12.58
CA PRO A 419 52.64 -26.31 13.08
C PRO A 419 52.17 -27.16 14.27
N ASN A 420 52.83 -28.28 14.58
CA ASN A 420 52.49 -29.13 15.73
C ASN A 420 53.27 -28.77 17.01
N SER A 421 54.17 -27.79 16.96
CA SER A 421 54.90 -27.31 18.13
C SER A 421 54.03 -26.40 19.01
N SER A 422 54.35 -26.30 20.31
CA SER A 422 53.61 -25.43 21.25
C SER A 422 53.98 -23.94 21.13
N ASP A 423 55.02 -23.60 20.36
CA ASP A 423 55.56 -22.24 20.18
C ASP A 423 55.70 -21.93 18.68
N VAL A 424 54.59 -22.07 17.94
CA VAL A 424 54.57 -21.81 16.50
C VAL A 424 54.71 -20.31 16.25
N LYS A 425 55.86 -19.90 15.74
CA LYS A 425 56.07 -18.55 15.21
C LYS A 425 55.65 -18.46 13.75
N GLY A 426 55.13 -17.31 13.37
CA GLY A 426 54.63 -17.09 12.02
C GLY A 426 54.16 -15.66 11.79
N ILE A 427 53.65 -15.44 10.59
CA ILE A 427 53.25 -14.13 10.10
C ILE A 427 51.74 -14.01 10.25
N SER A 428 51.32 -12.96 10.94
CA SER A 428 49.89 -12.68 11.14
C SER A 428 49.40 -11.73 10.06
N MET A 429 48.24 -12.04 9.48
CA MET A 429 47.64 -11.25 8.41
C MET A 429 46.23 -10.85 8.80
N LEU A 430 45.90 -9.58 8.67
CA LEU A 430 44.60 -9.00 9.03
C LEU A 430 43.99 -8.28 7.84
N ALA A 431 42.69 -8.45 7.61
CA ALA A 431 41.95 -7.79 6.54
C ALA A 431 40.63 -7.23 7.06
N ARG A 432 40.30 -5.98 6.71
CA ARG A 432 38.99 -5.36 6.99
C ARG A 432 38.06 -5.38 5.78
N ASP A 433 38.62 -5.62 4.60
CA ASP A 433 37.96 -5.63 3.31
C ASP A 433 38.74 -6.55 2.35
N LEU A 434 38.31 -6.64 1.08
CA LEU A 434 38.99 -7.41 0.05
C LEU A 434 40.11 -6.62 -0.66
N GLN A 435 40.32 -5.34 -0.33
CA GLN A 435 41.31 -4.50 -1.01
C GLN A 435 42.66 -4.47 -0.31
N SER A 436 42.69 -4.67 1.01
CA SER A 436 43.89 -4.47 1.82
C SER A 436 44.09 -5.55 2.87
N VAL A 437 45.30 -6.10 2.88
CA VAL A 437 45.78 -7.04 3.90
C VAL A 437 46.97 -6.42 4.61
N VAL A 438 46.87 -6.33 5.94
CA VAL A 438 47.93 -5.86 6.84
C VAL A 438 48.72 -7.07 7.33
N LEU A 439 50.05 -7.00 7.25
CA LEU A 439 50.95 -8.08 7.65
C LEU A 439 51.79 -7.66 8.87
N TYR A 440 51.97 -8.59 9.80
CA TYR A 440 52.79 -8.46 11.00
C TYR A 440 53.84 -9.59 11.06
N ASP A 441 55.04 -9.25 11.50
CA ASP A 441 56.15 -10.20 11.68
C ASP A 441 55.94 -11.15 12.87
N GLN A 442 56.91 -12.05 13.10
CA GLN A 442 56.87 -13.03 14.19
C GLN A 442 56.82 -12.41 15.59
N GLU A 443 57.30 -11.17 15.76
CA GLU A 443 57.26 -10.43 17.02
C GLU A 443 55.98 -9.58 17.17
N GLY A 444 55.07 -9.62 16.19
CA GLY A 444 53.82 -8.86 16.18
C GLY A 444 54.01 -7.40 15.80
N LYS A 445 55.14 -7.01 15.23
CA LYS A 445 55.40 -5.66 14.74
C LYS A 445 54.90 -5.54 13.30
N PHE A 446 54.35 -4.36 12.98
CA PHE A 446 53.81 -4.05 11.66
C PHE A 446 54.92 -4.14 10.59
N ALA A 447 54.71 -5.02 9.61
CA ALA A 447 55.63 -5.24 8.51
C ALA A 447 55.22 -4.49 7.24
N GLY A 448 53.91 -4.38 6.96
CA GLY A 448 53.42 -3.62 5.83
C GLY A 448 51.99 -3.93 5.41
N ILE A 449 51.56 -3.33 4.30
CA ILE A 449 50.24 -3.54 3.68
C ILE A 449 50.44 -4.07 2.26
N ARG A 450 49.63 -5.05 1.87
CA ARG A 450 49.55 -5.53 0.50
C ARG A 450 48.10 -5.54 0.01
N ARG A 451 47.93 -5.23 -1.28
CA ARG A 451 46.65 -5.39 -1.95
C ARG A 451 46.61 -6.76 -2.60
N PRO A 452 45.56 -7.57 -2.38
CA PRO A 452 45.32 -8.76 -3.19
C PRO A 452 45.36 -8.39 -4.68
N ASN A 453 45.80 -9.33 -5.53
CA ASN A 453 45.98 -9.17 -6.97
C ASN A 453 47.08 -8.18 -7.42
N SER A 454 47.82 -7.54 -6.50
CA SER A 454 48.92 -6.62 -6.87
C SER A 454 50.16 -7.32 -7.42
N LYS A 455 50.35 -8.62 -7.11
CA LYS A 455 51.54 -9.42 -7.46
C LYS A 455 52.87 -8.84 -6.94
N LEU A 456 52.82 -7.88 -6.03
CA LEU A 456 54.00 -7.25 -5.45
C LEU A 456 54.44 -8.01 -4.18
N PRO A 457 55.66 -8.58 -4.16
CA PRO A 457 56.14 -9.28 -2.99
C PRO A 457 56.42 -8.34 -1.80
N ILE A 458 56.35 -8.89 -0.59
CA ILE A 458 56.87 -8.31 0.64
C ILE A 458 57.82 -9.33 1.28
N GLU A 459 58.95 -8.86 1.78
CA GLU A 459 59.90 -9.70 2.50
C GLU A 459 59.73 -9.46 4.00
N ILE A 460 59.40 -10.51 4.74
CA ILE A 460 59.14 -10.48 6.18
C ILE A 460 59.88 -11.68 6.77
N ASP A 461 60.74 -11.44 7.76
CA ASP A 461 61.52 -12.48 8.44
C ASP A 461 62.30 -13.42 7.50
N GLY A 462 62.83 -12.86 6.40
CA GLY A 462 63.59 -13.60 5.38
C GLY A 462 62.74 -14.44 4.41
N VAL A 463 61.41 -14.30 4.47
CA VAL A 463 60.44 -15.01 3.63
C VAL A 463 59.77 -14.04 2.68
N LYS A 464 59.74 -14.38 1.40
CA LYS A 464 59.10 -13.58 0.35
C LYS A 464 57.64 -14.00 0.19
N ILE A 465 56.73 -13.07 0.45
CA ILE A 465 55.28 -13.31 0.46
C ILE A 465 54.60 -12.50 -0.63
N VAL A 466 53.72 -13.13 -1.38
CA VAL A 466 52.82 -12.47 -2.34
C VAL A 466 51.38 -12.85 -1.98
N ILE A 467 50.51 -11.84 -1.83
CA ILE A 467 49.07 -12.05 -1.70
C ILE A 467 48.49 -12.08 -3.12
N GLU A 468 48.18 -13.28 -3.63
CA GLU A 468 47.62 -13.49 -4.96
C GLU A 468 46.18 -12.98 -5.00
N ASP A 469 45.32 -13.45 -4.09
CA ASP A 469 43.91 -13.09 -4.07
C ASP A 469 43.30 -13.19 -2.66
N ALA A 470 42.14 -12.55 -2.48
CA ALA A 470 41.32 -12.68 -1.29
C ALA A 470 39.96 -13.27 -1.69
N ILE A 471 39.71 -14.51 -1.27
CA ILE A 471 38.48 -15.24 -1.59
C ILE A 471 37.37 -14.71 -0.71
N GLY A 472 36.53 -13.85 -1.30
CA GLY A 472 35.33 -13.33 -0.67
C GLY A 472 34.19 -14.34 -0.65
N SER A 473 33.28 -14.15 0.30
CA SER A 473 32.09 -14.96 0.49
C SER A 473 30.86 -14.08 0.59
N THR A 474 29.80 -14.48 -0.07
CA THR A 474 28.51 -13.79 -0.06
C THR A 474 27.63 -14.38 1.02
N GLY A 475 27.03 -13.54 1.85
CA GLY A 475 26.01 -13.91 2.83
C GLY A 475 24.63 -13.68 2.24
N LEU A 476 23.91 -14.77 2.01
CA LEU A 476 22.64 -14.78 1.31
C LEU A 476 21.51 -15.16 2.27
N ASP A 477 20.45 -14.36 2.28
CA ASP A 477 19.18 -14.71 2.91
C ASP A 477 18.20 -15.20 1.87
N LEU A 478 17.71 -16.41 2.05
CA LEU A 478 16.70 -17.04 1.21
C LEU A 478 15.36 -17.03 1.95
N LYS A 479 14.31 -16.64 1.24
CA LYS A 479 12.95 -16.70 1.77
C LYS A 479 11.90 -17.05 0.74
N THR A 480 10.81 -17.66 1.20
CA THR A 480 9.57 -17.85 0.44
C THR A 480 8.42 -17.22 1.22
N ASP A 481 7.68 -16.30 0.62
CA ASP A 481 6.58 -15.60 1.29
C ASP A 481 5.30 -15.68 0.44
N PRO A 482 4.49 -16.76 0.57
CA PRO A 482 3.33 -16.99 -0.30
C PRO A 482 2.21 -15.95 -0.14
N GLY A 483 2.14 -15.27 1.00
CA GLY A 483 1.11 -14.28 1.29
C GLY A 483 1.40 -12.87 0.76
N VAL A 484 2.62 -12.59 0.30
CA VAL A 484 3.02 -11.24 -0.17
C VAL A 484 2.12 -10.69 -1.28
N PRO A 485 1.72 -11.46 -2.31
CA PRO A 485 0.80 -10.97 -3.34
C PRO A 485 -0.57 -10.55 -2.77
N ILE A 486 -1.09 -11.29 -1.78
CA ILE A 486 -2.37 -11.00 -1.12
C ILE A 486 -2.24 -9.72 -0.30
N VAL A 487 -1.12 -9.55 0.41
CA VAL A 487 -0.83 -8.32 1.16
C VAL A 487 -0.79 -7.11 0.23
N TYR A 488 -0.09 -7.19 -0.91
CA TYR A 488 -0.05 -6.10 -1.88
C TYR A 488 -1.42 -5.80 -2.51
N ALA A 489 -2.21 -6.82 -2.83
CA ALA A 489 -3.58 -6.63 -3.28
C ALA A 489 -4.43 -5.93 -2.21
N GLY A 490 -4.27 -6.30 -0.94
CA GLY A 490 -4.89 -5.65 0.20
C GLY A 490 -4.49 -4.18 0.33
N PHE A 491 -3.19 -3.84 0.25
CA PHE A 491 -2.73 -2.45 0.26
C PHE A 491 -3.29 -1.63 -0.90
N GLY A 492 -3.28 -2.18 -2.12
CA GLY A 492 -3.87 -1.52 -3.29
C GLY A 492 -5.37 -1.26 -3.11
N ALA A 493 -6.11 -2.26 -2.59
CA ALA A 493 -7.51 -2.11 -2.27
C ALA A 493 -7.75 -1.06 -1.16
N LEU A 494 -6.88 -1.01 -0.14
CA LEU A 494 -6.96 -0.04 0.96
C LEU A 494 -6.78 1.39 0.44
N MET A 495 -5.76 1.62 -0.39
CA MET A 495 -5.51 2.93 -1.00
C MET A 495 -6.71 3.39 -1.83
N LEU A 496 -7.19 2.54 -2.75
CA LEU A 496 -8.33 2.84 -3.60
C LEU A 496 -9.60 3.13 -2.79
N THR A 497 -9.93 2.26 -1.84
CA THR A 497 -11.17 2.40 -1.05
C THR A 497 -11.12 3.59 -0.11
N THR A 498 -9.92 3.95 0.38
CA THR A 498 -9.70 5.17 1.15
C THR A 498 -9.93 6.43 0.30
N CYS A 499 -9.41 6.48 -0.94
CA CYS A 499 -9.71 7.57 -1.87
C CYS A 499 -11.22 7.72 -2.14
N ILE A 500 -11.92 6.61 -2.38
CA ILE A 500 -13.38 6.61 -2.58
C ILE A 500 -14.12 7.09 -1.32
N SER A 501 -13.58 6.82 -0.12
CA SER A 501 -14.18 7.24 1.15
C SER A 501 -14.25 8.77 1.33
N PHE A 502 -13.37 9.51 0.66
CA PHE A 502 -13.38 10.98 0.69
C PHE A 502 -14.51 11.60 -0.12
N LEU A 503 -15.15 10.84 -1.03
CA LEU A 503 -16.29 11.35 -1.79
C LEU A 503 -17.50 11.56 -0.88
N SER A 504 -18.15 12.72 -1.00
CA SER A 504 -19.39 13.01 -0.27
C SER A 504 -20.57 12.28 -0.91
N HIS A 505 -21.42 11.70 -0.07
CA HIS A 505 -22.73 11.21 -0.45
C HIS A 505 -23.79 12.25 -0.08
N SER A 506 -24.31 12.92 -1.10
CA SER A 506 -25.30 13.99 -0.97
C SER A 506 -26.66 13.50 -1.45
N GLN A 507 -27.73 13.87 -0.76
CA GLN A 507 -29.11 13.55 -1.07
C GLN A 507 -29.95 14.83 -1.06
N VAL A 508 -30.82 14.98 -2.04
CA VAL A 508 -31.70 16.13 -2.24
C VAL A 508 -33.13 15.63 -2.43
N TRP A 509 -34.07 16.31 -1.79
CA TRP A 509 -35.50 16.12 -1.94
C TRP A 509 -36.12 17.43 -2.40
N ALA A 510 -37.10 17.35 -3.28
CA ALA A 510 -37.92 18.50 -3.62
C ALA A 510 -39.40 18.10 -3.73
N LEU A 511 -40.29 19.03 -3.40
CA LEU A 511 -41.73 18.87 -3.50
C LEU A 511 -42.34 20.11 -4.16
N GLN A 512 -43.17 19.90 -5.17
CA GLN A 512 -43.99 20.94 -5.77
C GLN A 512 -45.16 21.26 -4.85
N ASP A 513 -45.22 22.48 -4.33
CA ASP A 513 -46.29 23.00 -3.50
C ASP A 513 -46.93 24.21 -4.20
N GLY A 514 -47.97 23.94 -4.99
CA GLY A 514 -48.58 24.94 -5.87
C GLY A 514 -47.57 25.47 -6.90
N THR A 515 -47.31 26.77 -6.87
CA THR A 515 -46.31 27.43 -7.73
C THR A 515 -44.92 27.48 -7.13
N ALA A 516 -44.74 27.02 -5.89
CA ALA A 516 -43.44 27.00 -5.21
C ALA A 516 -42.84 25.59 -5.21
N VAL A 517 -41.50 25.52 -5.12
CA VAL A 517 -40.77 24.28 -4.92
C VAL A 517 -40.06 24.33 -3.57
N VAL A 518 -40.43 23.44 -2.67
CA VAL A 518 -39.72 23.27 -1.40
C VAL A 518 -38.59 22.27 -1.62
N VAL A 519 -37.36 22.70 -1.40
CA VAL A 519 -36.15 21.89 -1.58
C VAL A 519 -35.49 21.68 -0.23
N GLY A 520 -34.95 20.48 -0.03
CA GLY A 520 -34.10 20.23 1.12
C GLY A 520 -33.08 19.15 0.81
N GLY A 521 -31.98 19.16 1.55
CA GLY A 521 -30.86 18.30 1.27
C GLY A 521 -30.05 17.96 2.50
N LYS A 522 -29.28 16.88 2.39
CA LYS A 522 -28.30 16.50 3.39
C LYS A 522 -27.08 15.89 2.72
N SER A 523 -25.92 16.07 3.34
CA SER A 523 -24.69 15.40 2.93
C SER A 523 -24.00 14.77 4.13
N ASN A 524 -23.36 13.62 3.92
CA ASN A 524 -22.63 12.95 4.99
C ASN A 524 -21.32 13.66 5.36
N ARG A 525 -20.75 14.45 4.45
CA ARG A 525 -19.46 15.13 4.55
C ARG A 525 -19.52 16.45 3.78
N ALA A 526 -18.52 17.31 3.97
CA ALA A 526 -18.40 18.59 3.25
C ALA A 526 -19.71 19.43 3.25
N LYS A 527 -20.38 19.54 4.42
CA LYS A 527 -21.71 20.14 4.53
C LYS A 527 -21.77 21.57 4.00
N ILE A 528 -20.74 22.38 4.27
CA ILE A 528 -20.64 23.77 3.79
C ILE A 528 -20.50 23.82 2.27
N GLU A 529 -19.67 22.96 1.69
CA GLU A 529 -19.49 22.88 0.24
C GLU A 529 -20.80 22.44 -0.45
N PHE A 530 -21.51 21.48 0.15
CA PHE A 530 -22.82 21.05 -0.31
C PHE A 530 -23.85 22.18 -0.27
N SER A 531 -23.92 22.96 0.82
CA SER A 531 -24.84 24.11 0.89
C SER A 531 -24.53 25.14 -0.19
N ASN A 532 -23.24 25.49 -0.37
CA ASN A 532 -22.82 26.41 -1.43
C ASN A 532 -23.11 25.87 -2.85
N GLU A 533 -22.94 24.56 -3.07
CA GLU A 533 -23.32 23.89 -4.32
C GLU A 533 -24.83 23.99 -4.53
N MET A 534 -25.66 23.76 -3.49
CA MET A 534 -27.11 23.91 -3.59
C MET A 534 -27.52 25.33 -3.91
N ASP A 535 -27.02 26.35 -3.19
CA ASP A 535 -27.36 27.74 -3.46
C ASP A 535 -27.07 28.12 -4.92
N ARG A 536 -25.92 27.69 -5.45
CA ARG A 536 -25.57 27.90 -6.87
C ARG A 536 -26.53 27.20 -7.82
N LEU A 537 -26.93 25.97 -7.52
CA LEU A 537 -27.83 25.20 -8.38
C LEU A 537 -29.26 25.76 -8.33
N LEU A 538 -29.76 26.14 -7.16
CA LEU A 538 -31.08 26.73 -6.98
C LEU A 538 -31.20 28.09 -7.68
N ASN A 539 -30.15 28.91 -7.67
CA ASN A 539 -30.12 30.18 -8.39
C ASN A 539 -30.20 30.05 -9.93
N ASN A 540 -29.95 28.86 -10.47
CA ASN A 540 -30.07 28.61 -11.92
C ASN A 540 -31.47 28.10 -12.31
N VAL A 541 -32.37 27.89 -11.35
CA VAL A 541 -33.74 27.44 -11.63
C VAL A 541 -34.55 28.60 -12.20
N PRO A 542 -35.16 28.45 -13.39
CA PRO A 542 -35.93 29.52 -14.01
C PRO A 542 -37.23 29.79 -13.23
N GLU A 543 -37.62 31.07 -13.13
CA GLU A 543 -38.93 31.45 -12.60
C GLU A 543 -40.02 31.24 -13.67
N ILE A 544 -41.12 30.63 -13.27
CA ILE A 544 -42.36 30.50 -14.02
C ILE A 544 -42.98 31.89 -14.13
N VAL A 545 -42.88 32.50 -15.31
CA VAL A 545 -43.57 33.76 -15.62
C VAL A 545 -45.04 33.44 -15.92
N SER A 546 -45.94 33.86 -15.04
CA SER A 546 -47.38 33.83 -15.33
C SER A 546 -47.71 34.93 -16.36
N PHE A 547 -48.26 34.55 -17.51
CA PHE A 547 -48.60 35.42 -18.65
C PHE A 547 -49.67 36.53 -18.39
N ASN A 548 -50.04 36.82 -17.15
CA ASN A 548 -51.14 37.74 -16.83
C ASN A 548 -50.74 39.21 -16.59
N ASP A 549 -49.45 39.55 -16.49
CA ASP A 549 -49.03 40.93 -16.16
C ASP A 549 -48.82 41.86 -17.37
N SER A 550 -48.91 41.36 -18.61
CA SER A 550 -48.68 42.16 -19.82
C SER A 550 -49.93 42.87 -20.40
N THR A 551 -51.08 42.82 -19.74
CA THR A 551 -52.35 43.35 -20.29
C THR A 551 -52.94 44.57 -19.57
N GLN A 552 -52.25 45.20 -18.61
CA GLN A 552 -52.75 46.40 -17.91
C GLN A 552 -51.96 47.69 -18.17
N GLY A 553 -51.15 47.76 -19.22
CA GLY A 553 -50.31 48.91 -19.55
C GLY A 553 -50.68 49.71 -20.81
N MET A 554 -51.93 49.64 -21.30
CA MET A 554 -52.33 50.38 -22.50
C MET A 554 -53.68 51.08 -22.29
N SER A 555 -53.71 52.07 -21.39
CA SER A 555 -54.79 53.05 -21.30
C SER A 555 -54.31 54.39 -21.88
N SER A 556 -55.03 54.84 -22.90
CA SER A 556 -54.89 56.09 -23.65
C SER A 556 -54.68 57.36 -22.81
N GLN A 557 -53.67 58.14 -23.14
CA GLN A 557 -53.69 59.61 -22.99
C GLN A 557 -53.21 60.26 -24.29
N SER A 558 -54.14 60.91 -24.99
CA SER A 558 -53.88 61.82 -26.10
C SER A 558 -53.65 63.22 -25.53
N GLU A 559 -52.44 63.75 -25.63
CA GLU A 559 -52.13 65.12 -25.25
C GLU A 559 -51.78 65.94 -26.50
N THR A 560 -52.63 66.92 -26.79
CA THR A 560 -52.46 67.97 -27.81
C THR A 560 -51.41 68.97 -27.36
N THR A 561 -50.36 69.19 -28.15
CA THR A 561 -49.35 70.24 -27.91
C THR A 561 -49.47 71.34 -28.96
N ASN A 562 -49.85 72.54 -28.53
CA ASN A 562 -49.73 73.78 -29.30
C ASN A 562 -48.29 74.28 -29.23
N ILE A 563 -47.73 74.66 -30.38
CA ILE A 563 -46.38 75.23 -30.51
C ILE A 563 -46.50 76.74 -30.78
N THR A 564 -45.82 77.54 -29.98
CA THR A 564 -45.60 78.99 -30.20
C THR A 564 -44.09 79.25 -30.25
N PHE A 565 -43.64 79.96 -31.27
CA PHE A 565 -42.25 80.41 -31.47
C PHE A 565 -42.10 81.90 -31.07
N PRO A 566 -40.99 82.31 -30.45
CA PRO A 566 -40.51 83.69 -30.48
C PRO A 566 -39.33 83.88 -31.46
N GLU A 567 -39.21 85.12 -31.95
CA GLU A 567 -38.40 85.63 -33.08
C GLU A 567 -36.90 85.31 -33.11
#